data_AF-A0A6N8I1U4-F1
#
_entry.id   AF-A0A6N8I1U4-F1
#
_cell.length_a   1.000
_cell.length_b   1.000
_cell.length_c   1.000
_cell.angle_alpha   90.00
_cell.angle_beta   90.00
_cell.angle_gamma   90.00
#
_symmetry.space_group_name_H-M   'P 1'
#
loop_
_entity.id
_entity.type
_entity.pdbx_description
1 polymer ?
#
loop_
_entity_poly.entity_id
_entity_poly.type
_entity_poly.pdbx_seq_one_letter_code
_entity_poly.pdbx_strand_id
1 'polypeptide(L)'
;MRVGKGPAYERWAKVFNLKQMAATLQYLQENDLLEYEQLAERTAQAADRFHTLSDSIKSTEAAMKVNTELKAAVVDYAKTRSVFDGYKAAKYSKKYLAEHEADITLYRAAQDTFRRLLSGAKLPKMDALKTEYQKLTAKKKATYGEYRAVRKDMQELITAKANIDHLLGLTDAQKNKEMER
;
A
#
# COMPACT_ATOMS: atom_id res chain seq x y z
N MET A 1 28.63 12.24 28.24
CA MET A 1 28.74 13.66 27.85
C MET A 1 28.13 13.82 26.46
N ARG A 2 27.06 14.60 26.31
CA ARG A 2 26.54 14.96 24.98
C ARG A 2 27.57 15.92 24.37
N VAL A 3 28.31 15.47 23.36
CA VAL A 3 29.21 16.33 22.57
C VAL A 3 28.33 17.37 21.90
N GLY A 4 28.27 18.57 22.49
CA GLY A 4 27.52 19.69 21.95
C GLY A 4 28.04 20.04 20.56
N LYS A 5 27.12 20.22 19.62
CA LYS A 5 27.45 20.63 18.26
C LYS A 5 28.08 22.03 18.34
N GLY A 6 29.27 22.22 17.76
CA GLY A 6 30.10 23.42 17.99
C GLY A 6 29.44 24.75 17.55
N PRO A 7 30.03 25.91 17.90
CA PRO A 7 29.43 27.24 17.68
C PRO A 7 29.01 27.54 16.24
N ALA A 8 29.72 26.95 15.26
CA ALA A 8 29.36 27.04 13.85
C ALA A 8 28.02 26.35 13.52
N TYR A 9 27.76 25.20 14.13
CA TYR A 9 26.50 24.48 13.97
C TYR A 9 25.32 25.24 14.57
N GLU A 10 25.50 25.84 15.75
CA GLU A 10 24.45 26.63 16.40
C GLU A 10 24.02 27.82 15.54
N ARG A 11 24.99 28.52 14.93
CA ARG A 11 24.73 29.62 13.99
C ARG A 11 24.00 29.12 12.74
N TRP A 12 24.45 28.01 12.16
CA TRP A 12 23.79 27.39 11.01
C TRP A 12 22.34 27.01 11.33
N ALA A 13 22.09 26.35 12.47
CA ALA A 13 20.77 25.91 12.90
C ALA A 13 19.81 27.09 13.08
N LYS A 14 20.27 28.20 13.67
CA LYS A 14 19.47 29.43 13.82
C LYS A 14 19.03 30.00 12.46
N VAL A 15 19.97 30.15 11.52
CA VAL A 15 19.65 30.68 10.18
C VAL A 15 18.74 29.72 9.41
N PHE A 16 18.98 28.42 9.53
CA PHE A 16 18.14 27.40 8.91
C PHE A 16 16.71 27.45 9.45
N ASN A 17 16.53 27.48 10.77
CA ASN A 17 15.22 27.55 11.41
C ASN A 17 14.46 28.82 11.00
N LEU A 18 15.12 29.99 10.95
CA LEU A 18 14.50 31.24 10.49
C LEU A 18 13.99 31.12 9.04
N LYS A 19 14.78 30.52 8.14
CA LYS A 19 14.35 30.27 6.76
C LYS A 19 13.15 29.33 6.68
N GLN A 20 13.14 28.27 7.50
CA GLN A 20 12.01 27.34 7.58
C GLN A 20 10.74 27.99 8.13
N MET A 21 10.86 28.85 9.14
CA MET A 21 9.72 29.61 9.67
C MET A 21 9.16 30.58 8.64
N ALA A 22 10.01 31.30 7.91
CA ALA A 22 9.58 32.20 6.85
C ALA A 22 8.82 31.46 5.74
N ALA A 23 9.36 30.32 5.28
CA ALA A 23 8.69 29.47 4.29
C ALA A 23 7.37 28.89 4.82
N THR A 24 7.31 28.52 6.10
CA THR A 24 6.08 28.03 6.75
C THR A 24 5.02 29.12 6.80
N LEU A 25 5.38 30.33 7.26
CA LEU A 25 4.43 31.44 7.33
C LEU A 25 3.88 31.79 5.95
N GLN A 26 4.74 31.82 4.92
CA GLN A 26 4.30 32.02 3.54
C GLN A 26 3.30 30.94 3.10
N TYR A 27 3.62 29.65 3.33
CA TYR A 27 2.73 28.55 2.98
C TYR A 27 1.37 28.66 3.69
N LEU A 28 1.36 29.00 4.99
CA LEU A 28 0.13 29.17 5.76
C LEU A 28 -0.70 30.35 5.24
N GLN A 29 -0.06 31.46 4.84
CA GLN A 29 -0.74 32.60 4.23
C GLN A 29 -1.35 32.24 2.87
N GLU A 30 -0.60 31.54 2.00
CA GLU A 30 -1.07 31.13 0.66
C GLU A 30 -2.22 30.11 0.71
N ASN A 31 -2.42 29.43 1.84
CA ASN A 31 -3.43 28.39 2.01
C ASN A 31 -4.54 28.75 3.02
N ASP A 32 -4.55 29.97 3.54
CA ASP A 32 -5.49 30.45 4.57
C ASP A 32 -5.49 29.56 5.84
N LEU A 33 -4.30 29.18 6.32
CA LEU A 33 -4.08 28.30 7.48
C LEU A 33 -3.37 29.01 8.65
N LEU A 34 -3.70 30.29 8.87
CA LEU A 34 -3.09 31.07 9.95
C LEU A 34 -3.58 30.66 11.34
N GLU A 35 -4.78 30.07 11.43
CA GLU A 35 -5.31 29.54 12.68
C GLU A 35 -4.78 28.13 12.95
N TYR A 36 -4.24 27.92 14.15
CA TYR A 36 -3.64 26.64 14.54
C TYR A 36 -4.62 25.47 14.44
N GLU A 37 -5.87 25.66 14.86
CA GLU A 37 -6.90 24.62 14.80
C GLU A 37 -7.19 24.20 13.35
N GLN A 38 -7.24 25.16 12.41
CA GLN A 38 -7.43 24.89 10.98
C GLN A 38 -6.24 24.13 10.39
N LEU A 39 -5.02 24.52 10.75
CA LEU A 39 -3.80 23.79 10.35
C LEU A 39 -3.81 22.36 10.88
N ALA A 40 -4.15 22.17 12.16
CA ALA A 40 -4.21 20.85 12.78
C ALA A 40 -5.28 19.95 12.13
N GLU A 41 -6.48 20.49 11.91
CA GLU A 41 -7.58 19.79 11.23
C GLU A 41 -7.20 19.40 9.80
N ARG A 42 -6.70 20.35 9.00
CA ARG A 42 -6.34 20.08 7.61
C ARG A 42 -5.17 19.09 7.50
N THR A 43 -4.21 19.15 8.43
CA THR A 43 -3.13 18.14 8.52
C THR A 43 -3.70 16.74 8.79
N ALA A 44 -4.65 16.62 9.72
CA ALA A 44 -5.29 15.34 10.02
C ALA A 44 -6.09 14.80 8.82
N GLN A 45 -6.87 15.66 8.15
CA GLN A 45 -7.63 15.30 6.95
C GLN A 45 -6.72 14.85 5.80
N ALA A 46 -5.60 15.55 5.57
CA ALA A 46 -4.64 15.18 4.53
C ALA A 46 -3.94 13.84 4.83
N ALA A 47 -3.60 13.59 6.09
CA ALA A 47 -3.05 12.31 6.53
C ALA A 47 -4.06 11.16 6.34
N ASP A 48 -5.32 11.36 6.74
CA ASP A 48 -6.36 10.34 6.61
C ASP A 48 -6.67 10.03 5.14
N ARG A 49 -6.71 11.05 4.28
CA ARG A 49 -6.82 10.89 2.82
C ARG A 49 -5.64 10.11 2.25
N PHE A 50 -4.42 10.42 2.67
CA PHE A 50 -3.22 9.70 2.24
C PHE A 50 -3.28 8.23 2.63
N HIS A 51 -3.62 7.92 3.88
CA HIS A 51 -3.73 6.55 4.37
C HIS A 51 -4.81 5.77 3.63
N THR A 52 -6.00 6.35 3.48
CA THR A 52 -7.11 5.74 2.72
C THR A 52 -6.70 5.43 1.29
N LEU A 53 -6.03 6.37 0.61
CA LEU A 53 -5.59 6.17 -0.76
C LEU A 53 -4.48 5.11 -0.86
N SER A 54 -3.52 5.13 0.06
CA SER A 54 -2.44 4.15 0.15
C SER A 54 -2.99 2.73 0.34
N ASP A 55 -3.96 2.57 1.23
CA ASP A 55 -4.55 1.26 1.52
C ASP A 55 -5.46 0.77 0.38
N SER A 56 -6.16 1.68 -0.30
CA SER A 56 -6.89 1.37 -1.54
C SER A 56 -5.97 0.86 -2.64
N ILE A 57 -4.78 1.47 -2.80
CA ILE A 57 -3.75 1.04 -3.74
C ILE A 57 -3.26 -0.37 -3.36
N LYS A 58 -2.83 -0.59 -2.12
CA LYS A 58 -2.34 -1.90 -1.65
C LYS A 58 -3.39 -2.99 -1.83
N SER A 59 -4.64 -2.72 -1.46
CA SER A 59 -5.74 -3.67 -1.62
C SER A 59 -6.00 -3.99 -3.10
N THR A 60 -5.97 -2.98 -3.97
CA THR A 60 -6.14 -3.18 -5.42
C THR A 60 -5.02 -4.04 -6.00
N GLU A 61 -3.77 -3.80 -5.60
CA GLU A 61 -2.63 -4.61 -6.04
C GLU A 61 -2.69 -6.06 -5.53
N ALA A 62 -3.10 -6.26 -4.27
CA ALA A 62 -3.33 -7.59 -3.72
C ALA A 62 -4.42 -8.34 -4.50
N ALA A 63 -5.54 -7.68 -4.80
CA ALA A 63 -6.63 -8.25 -5.59
C ALA A 63 -6.18 -8.58 -7.03
N MET A 64 -5.34 -7.74 -7.65
CA MET A 64 -4.77 -8.02 -8.97
C MET A 64 -3.88 -9.27 -8.94
N LYS A 65 -3.05 -9.43 -7.90
CA LYS A 65 -2.20 -10.64 -7.73
C LYS A 65 -3.05 -11.90 -7.61
N VAL A 66 -4.08 -11.88 -6.76
CA VAL A 66 -5.03 -13.00 -6.62
C VAL A 66 -5.73 -13.31 -7.93
N ASN A 67 -6.19 -12.29 -8.66
CA ASN A 67 -6.84 -12.47 -9.96
C ASN A 67 -5.93 -13.12 -11.00
N THR A 68 -4.67 -12.67 -11.10
CA THR A 68 -3.67 -13.25 -12.01
C THR A 68 -3.37 -14.70 -11.67
N GLU A 69 -3.21 -14.99 -10.38
CA GLU A 69 -2.97 -16.36 -9.88
C GLU A 69 -4.15 -17.29 -10.19
N LEU A 70 -5.39 -16.83 -9.97
CA LEU A 70 -6.59 -17.57 -10.34
C LEU A 70 -6.66 -17.82 -11.85
N LYS A 71 -6.36 -16.82 -12.69
CA LYS A 71 -6.36 -17.01 -14.15
C LYS A 71 -5.38 -18.08 -14.59
N ALA A 72 -4.16 -18.07 -14.05
CA ALA A 72 -3.15 -19.08 -14.36
C ALA A 72 -3.65 -20.48 -13.96
N ALA A 73 -4.14 -20.64 -12.72
CA ALA A 73 -4.68 -21.91 -12.26
C ALA A 73 -5.90 -22.39 -13.08
N VAL A 74 -6.78 -21.49 -13.55
CA VAL A 74 -7.88 -21.87 -14.47
C VAL A 74 -7.35 -22.43 -15.78
N VAL A 75 -6.31 -21.82 -16.36
CA VAL A 75 -5.70 -22.30 -17.60
C VAL A 75 -5.05 -23.67 -17.37
N ASP A 76 -4.27 -23.82 -16.32
CA ASP A 76 -3.56 -25.06 -15.99
C ASP A 76 -4.53 -26.20 -15.70
N TYR A 77 -5.60 -25.92 -14.93
CA TYR A 77 -6.67 -26.86 -14.68
C TYR A 77 -7.35 -27.30 -15.98
N ALA A 78 -7.70 -26.36 -16.87
CA ALA A 78 -8.39 -26.69 -18.11
C ALA A 78 -7.52 -27.58 -19.03
N LYS A 79 -6.21 -27.31 -19.11
CA LYS A 79 -5.27 -28.08 -19.93
C LYS A 79 -5.02 -29.49 -19.41
N THR A 80 -4.94 -29.66 -18.10
CA THR A 80 -4.54 -30.92 -17.47
C THR A 80 -5.71 -31.81 -17.02
N ARG A 81 -6.94 -31.28 -17.09
CA ARG A 81 -8.14 -31.99 -16.63
C ARG A 81 -8.36 -33.33 -17.33
N SER A 82 -8.21 -33.40 -18.64
CA SER A 82 -8.42 -34.65 -19.39
C SER A 82 -7.43 -35.74 -18.99
N VAL A 83 -6.17 -35.37 -18.76
CA VAL A 83 -5.11 -36.27 -18.27
C VAL A 83 -5.43 -36.76 -16.87
N PHE A 84 -5.88 -35.88 -15.98
CA PHE A 84 -6.28 -36.28 -14.63
C PHE A 84 -7.54 -37.16 -14.64
N ASP A 85 -8.50 -36.91 -15.54
CA ASP A 85 -9.67 -37.76 -15.72
C ASP A 85 -9.27 -39.16 -16.25
N GLY A 86 -8.30 -39.24 -17.16
CA GLY A 86 -7.68 -40.48 -17.60
C GLY A 86 -6.95 -41.23 -16.47
N TYR A 87 -6.25 -40.50 -15.60
CA TYR A 87 -5.60 -41.07 -14.42
C TYR A 87 -6.60 -41.72 -13.46
N LYS A 88 -7.75 -41.06 -13.23
CA LYS A 88 -8.86 -41.61 -12.44
C LYS A 88 -9.46 -42.85 -13.09
N ALA A 89 -9.70 -42.83 -14.40
CA ALA A 89 -10.22 -43.97 -15.15
C ALA A 89 -9.27 -45.18 -15.11
N ALA A 90 -7.96 -44.92 -15.14
CA ALA A 90 -6.90 -45.91 -14.96
C ALA A 90 -6.72 -46.37 -13.49
N LYS A 91 -7.67 -46.04 -12.60
CA LYS A 91 -7.66 -46.37 -11.17
C LYS A 91 -6.37 -45.94 -10.46
N TYR A 92 -5.85 -44.78 -10.82
CA TYR A 92 -4.62 -44.23 -10.26
C TYR A 92 -3.38 -45.12 -10.50
N SER A 93 -3.27 -45.71 -11.69
CA SER A 93 -2.15 -46.57 -12.08
C SER A 93 -0.79 -45.86 -11.96
N LYS A 94 0.19 -46.52 -11.33
CA LYS A 94 1.58 -46.03 -11.23
C LYS A 94 2.22 -45.82 -12.59
N LYS A 95 1.90 -46.66 -13.58
CA LYS A 95 2.41 -46.52 -14.95
C LYS A 95 1.90 -45.23 -15.60
N TYR A 96 0.60 -44.95 -15.44
CA TYR A 96 -0.02 -43.73 -15.96
C TYR A 96 0.54 -42.49 -15.27
N LEU A 97 0.74 -42.56 -13.95
CA LEU A 97 1.36 -41.49 -13.19
C LEU A 97 2.77 -41.16 -13.71
N ALA A 98 3.60 -42.17 -13.98
CA ALA A 98 4.95 -41.96 -14.49
C ALA A 98 4.98 -41.32 -15.90
N GLU A 99 4.00 -41.66 -16.75
CA GLU A 99 3.88 -41.11 -18.11
C GLU A 99 3.35 -39.66 -18.11
N HIS A 100 2.50 -39.31 -17.14
CA HIS A 100 1.79 -38.04 -17.08
C HIS A 100 2.09 -37.21 -15.82
N GLU A 101 3.25 -37.42 -15.21
CA GLU A 101 3.58 -36.88 -13.89
C GLU A 101 3.48 -35.35 -13.85
N ALA A 102 4.02 -34.68 -14.87
CA ALA A 102 4.01 -33.23 -14.97
C ALA A 102 2.58 -32.67 -15.02
N ASP A 103 1.71 -33.24 -15.85
CA ASP A 103 0.32 -32.80 -16.00
C ASP A 103 -0.51 -33.06 -14.74
N ILE A 104 -0.32 -34.23 -14.10
CA ILE A 104 -1.01 -34.56 -12.84
C ILE A 104 -0.56 -33.63 -11.71
N THR A 105 0.73 -33.29 -11.66
CA THR A 105 1.28 -32.35 -10.68
C THR A 105 0.72 -30.94 -10.90
N LEU A 106 0.70 -30.48 -12.14
CA LEU A 106 0.15 -29.18 -12.51
C LEU A 106 -1.36 -29.08 -12.21
N TYR A 107 -2.13 -30.14 -12.49
CA TYR A 107 -3.54 -30.23 -12.12
C TYR A 107 -3.76 -30.07 -10.60
N ARG A 108 -2.96 -30.78 -9.80
CA ARG A 108 -3.04 -30.71 -8.33
C ARG A 108 -2.69 -29.32 -7.81
N ALA A 109 -1.63 -28.71 -8.35
CA ALA A 109 -1.24 -27.35 -7.98
C ALA A 109 -2.34 -26.31 -8.30
N ALA A 110 -3.04 -26.48 -9.44
CA ALA A 110 -4.19 -25.64 -9.77
C ALA A 110 -5.35 -25.83 -8.76
N GLN A 111 -5.65 -27.07 -8.35
CA GLN A 111 -6.64 -27.35 -7.30
C GLN A 111 -6.26 -26.75 -5.94
N ASP A 112 -4.98 -26.82 -5.55
CA ASP A 112 -4.47 -26.22 -4.32
C ASP A 112 -4.63 -24.69 -4.33
N THR A 113 -4.38 -24.07 -5.48
CA THR A 113 -4.57 -22.63 -5.68
C THR A 113 -6.04 -22.24 -5.51
N PHE A 114 -6.97 -22.99 -6.10
CA PHE A 114 -8.40 -22.74 -5.90
C PHE A 114 -8.82 -22.90 -4.44
N ARG A 115 -8.34 -23.95 -3.75
CA ARG A 115 -8.65 -24.18 -2.34
C ARG A 115 -8.17 -23.02 -1.47
N ARG A 116 -6.94 -22.55 -1.67
CA ARG A 116 -6.35 -21.44 -0.91
C ARG A 116 -7.02 -20.10 -1.18
N LEU A 117 -7.35 -19.80 -2.43
CA LEU A 117 -7.81 -18.46 -2.81
C LEU A 117 -9.34 -18.27 -2.74
N LEU A 118 -10.12 -19.34 -2.91
CA LEU A 118 -11.58 -19.25 -2.96
C LEU A 118 -12.25 -19.64 -1.64
N SER A 119 -11.54 -20.30 -0.72
CA SER A 119 -12.12 -20.74 0.58
C SER A 119 -13.45 -21.48 0.42
N GLY A 120 -13.57 -22.34 -0.61
CA GLY A 120 -14.79 -23.08 -0.92
C GLY A 120 -15.81 -22.34 -1.81
N ALA A 121 -15.56 -21.08 -2.17
CA ALA A 121 -16.36 -20.37 -3.14
C ALA A 121 -16.24 -21.00 -4.54
N LYS A 122 -17.27 -20.80 -5.36
CA LYS A 122 -17.31 -21.30 -6.73
C LYS A 122 -16.23 -20.65 -7.59
N LEU A 123 -15.57 -21.46 -8.42
CA LEU A 123 -14.59 -20.99 -9.39
C LEU A 123 -15.23 -19.98 -10.37
N PRO A 124 -14.71 -18.74 -10.44
CA PRO A 124 -15.19 -17.76 -11.41
C PRO A 124 -14.92 -18.21 -12.85
N LYS A 125 -15.79 -17.79 -13.79
CA LYS A 125 -15.52 -17.97 -15.22
C LYS A 125 -14.33 -17.10 -15.65
N MET A 126 -13.59 -17.55 -16.66
CA MET A 126 -12.44 -16.81 -17.21
C MET A 126 -12.81 -15.38 -17.63
N ASP A 127 -13.98 -15.18 -18.26
CA ASP A 127 -14.41 -13.84 -18.68
C ASP A 127 -14.65 -12.91 -17.49
N ALA A 128 -15.22 -13.41 -16.39
CA ALA A 128 -15.38 -12.64 -15.16
C ALA A 128 -14.02 -12.23 -14.57
N LEU A 129 -13.03 -13.13 -14.58
CA LEU A 129 -11.67 -12.80 -14.13
C LEU A 129 -11.01 -11.73 -15.03
N LYS A 130 -11.23 -11.78 -16.34
CA LYS A 130 -10.72 -10.78 -17.29
C LYS A 130 -11.36 -9.41 -17.04
N THR A 131 -12.69 -9.35 -16.94
CA THR A 131 -13.43 -8.11 -16.65
C THR A 131 -12.99 -7.51 -15.31
N GLU A 132 -12.85 -8.33 -14.26
CA GLU A 132 -12.42 -7.85 -12.95
C GLU A 132 -11.01 -7.26 -13.00
N TYR A 133 -10.08 -7.89 -13.72
CA TYR A 133 -8.73 -7.36 -13.87
C TYR A 133 -8.68 -6.03 -14.61
N GLN A 134 -9.54 -5.83 -15.62
CA GLN A 134 -9.66 -4.54 -16.31
C GLN A 134 -10.17 -3.46 -15.34
N LYS A 135 -11.17 -3.78 -14.52
CA LYS A 135 -11.67 -2.87 -13.47
C LYS A 135 -10.58 -2.53 -12.46
N LEU A 136 -9.85 -3.51 -11.95
CA LEU A 136 -8.74 -3.31 -11.01
C LEU A 136 -7.62 -2.46 -11.64
N THR A 137 -7.31 -2.68 -12.91
CA THR A 137 -6.30 -1.89 -13.64
C THR A 137 -6.75 -0.43 -13.78
N ALA A 138 -8.02 -0.19 -14.15
CA ALA A 138 -8.58 1.15 -14.23
C ALA A 138 -8.58 1.85 -12.86
N LYS A 139 -8.99 1.14 -11.79
CA LYS A 139 -8.94 1.64 -10.41
C LYS A 139 -7.52 2.00 -9.97
N LYS A 140 -6.54 1.12 -10.26
CA LYS A 140 -5.13 1.37 -9.97
C LYS A 140 -4.63 2.61 -10.69
N LYS A 141 -4.93 2.76 -11.99
CA LYS A 141 -4.52 3.94 -12.77
C LYS A 141 -5.10 5.23 -12.21
N ALA A 142 -6.40 5.23 -11.87
CA ALA A 142 -7.07 6.39 -11.29
C ALA A 142 -6.45 6.79 -9.94
N THR A 143 -6.32 5.83 -9.01
CA THR A 143 -5.80 6.07 -7.66
C THR A 143 -4.33 6.50 -7.65
N TYR A 144 -3.49 5.94 -8.53
CA TYR A 144 -2.09 6.38 -8.67
C TYR A 144 -1.97 7.79 -9.24
N GLY A 145 -2.92 8.25 -10.05
CA GLY A 145 -2.93 9.62 -10.58
C GLY A 145 -2.98 10.67 -9.47
N GLU A 146 -3.74 10.39 -8.40
CA GLU A 146 -3.90 11.30 -7.26
C GLU A 146 -2.81 11.14 -6.20
N TYR A 147 -2.19 9.96 -6.11
CA TYR A 147 -1.28 9.60 -5.03
C TYR A 147 -0.12 10.58 -4.83
N ARG A 148 0.52 11.03 -5.91
CA ARG A 148 1.66 11.95 -5.82
C ARG A 148 1.25 13.31 -5.24
N ALA A 149 0.08 13.81 -5.63
CA ALA A 149 -0.43 15.09 -5.15
C ALA A 149 -0.81 15.01 -3.68
N VAL A 150 -1.58 13.99 -3.30
CA VAL A 150 -2.01 13.77 -1.90
C VAL A 150 -0.82 13.57 -0.96
N ARG A 151 0.20 12.82 -1.40
CA ARG A 151 1.43 12.64 -0.60
C ARG A 151 2.18 13.95 -0.41
N LYS A 152 2.28 14.77 -1.46
CA LYS A 152 2.97 16.06 -1.41
C LYS A 152 2.25 17.01 -0.45
N ASP A 153 0.94 17.16 -0.61
CA ASP A 153 0.10 18.03 0.22
C ASP A 153 0.18 17.64 1.71
N MET A 154 0.02 16.35 2.02
CA MET A 154 0.21 15.83 3.38
C MET A 154 1.59 16.17 3.95
N GLN A 155 2.67 16.02 3.17
CA GLN A 155 4.02 16.30 3.65
C GLN A 155 4.24 17.79 3.92
N GLU A 156 3.69 18.67 3.09
CA GLU A 156 3.76 20.13 3.28
C GLU A 156 3.01 20.53 4.55
N LEU A 157 1.79 20.03 4.76
CA LEU A 157 0.99 20.27 5.96
C LEU A 157 1.67 19.76 7.25
N ILE A 158 2.17 18.52 7.24
CA ILE A 158 2.89 17.95 8.40
C ILE A 158 4.12 18.78 8.73
N THR A 159 4.87 19.23 7.71
CA THR A 159 6.08 20.05 7.91
C THR A 159 5.72 21.42 8.49
N ALA A 160 4.70 22.08 7.92
CA ALA A 160 4.21 23.36 8.41
C ALA A 160 3.71 23.25 9.87
N LYS A 161 2.92 22.21 10.18
CA LYS A 161 2.44 21.96 11.53
C LYS A 161 3.59 21.70 12.51
N ALA A 162 4.56 20.86 12.17
CA ALA A 162 5.71 20.58 13.04
C ALA A 162 6.54 21.85 13.35
N ASN A 163 6.67 22.75 12.36
CA ASN A 163 7.33 24.03 12.51
C ASN A 163 6.57 24.97 13.48
N ILE A 164 5.23 25.03 13.37
CA ILE A 164 4.39 25.81 14.30
C ILE A 164 4.36 25.17 15.69
N ASP A 165 4.28 23.85 15.80
CA ASP A 165 4.33 23.13 17.08
C ASP A 165 5.64 23.43 17.83
N HIS A 166 6.76 23.51 17.10
CA HIS A 166 8.04 23.93 17.66
C HIS A 166 8.04 25.40 18.10
N LEU A 167 7.47 26.31 17.31
CA LEU A 167 7.36 27.72 17.68
C LEU A 167 6.54 27.93 18.96
N LEU A 168 5.48 27.14 19.14
CA LEU A 168 4.59 27.18 20.30
C LEU A 168 5.14 26.38 21.50
N GLY A 169 6.30 25.74 21.39
CA GLY A 169 6.89 24.92 22.46
C GLY A 169 6.12 23.61 22.73
N LEU A 170 5.21 23.20 21.83
CA LEU A 170 4.39 22.00 21.98
C LEU A 170 5.20 20.71 21.77
N THR A 171 6.29 20.76 20.99
CA THR A 171 7.18 19.62 20.75
C THR A 171 8.15 19.34 21.91
N ASP A 172 8.49 20.36 22.71
CA ASP A 172 9.38 20.21 23.88
C ASP A 172 8.63 19.63 25.09
N ALA A 173 7.33 19.89 25.21
CA ALA A 173 6.48 19.30 26.26
C ALA A 173 6.30 17.78 26.12
N GLN A 174 6.33 17.23 24.90
CA GLN A 174 6.25 15.78 24.66
C GLN A 174 7.53 15.04 25.07
N LYS A 175 8.72 15.61 24.83
CA LYS A 175 10.00 15.02 25.27
C LYS A 175 10.13 14.96 26.79
N ASN A 176 9.61 15.94 27.51
CA ASN A 176 9.63 15.91 28.97
C ASN A 176 8.71 14.81 29.56
N LYS A 177 7.54 14.56 28.95
CA LYS A 177 6.62 13.49 29.40
C LYS A 177 7.11 12.06 29.10
N GLU A 178 7.89 11.86 28.03
CA GLU A 178 8.49 10.55 27.74
C GLU A 178 9.72 10.24 28.60
N MET A 179 10.39 11.26 29.14
CA MET A 179 11.51 11.07 30.08
C MET A 179 11.08 10.90 31.54
N GLU A 180 9.80 11.13 31.85
CA GLU A 180 9.20 10.98 33.20
C GLU A 180 8.44 9.64 33.38
N ARG A 181 8.47 8.75 32.39
CA ARG A 181 7.95 7.36 32.48
C ARG A 181 9.09 6.35 32.53
#